data_AF-X1UV18-F1
#
_entry.id   AF-X1UV18-F1
#
_cell.length_a   1.000
_cell.length_b   1.000
_cell.length_c   1.000
_cell.angle_alpha   90.00
_cell.angle_beta   90.00
_cell.angle_gamma   90.00
#
_symmetry.space_group_name_H-M   'P 1'
#
loop_
_entity.id
_entity.type
_entity.pdbx_description
1 polymer ?
#
loop_
_entity_poly.entity_id
_entity_poly.type
_entity_poly.pdbx_seq_one_letter_code
_entity_poly.pdbx_strand_id
1 'polypeptide(L)'
;MRDKKLTGVFFSDSVNGQSDVVDISEVATYIKRIPEVAEIWHSSDIQFSDTEKIAAEIKAIKIKRFVVAGDMPGFEKRFFVKVMVSTGNNPEDVILASFREHGAITNADTERAKAIVACAVYGVPFEVASLPEETTVHTETMVIGVVLPVS
;
A
#
# COMPACT_ATOMS: atom_id res chain seq x y z
N MET A 1 8.87 7.25 15.53
CA MET A 1 7.81 7.81 14.66
C MET A 1 8.49 8.36 13.42
N ARG A 2 8.11 7.95 12.21
CA ARG A 2 8.60 8.57 10.97
C ARG A 2 7.99 9.97 10.83
N ASP A 3 8.72 10.89 10.20
CA ASP A 3 8.24 12.25 9.90
C ASP A 3 6.90 12.23 9.16
N LYS A 4 6.04 13.18 9.52
CA LYS A 4 4.77 13.45 8.85
C LYS A 4 5.07 13.97 7.44
N LYS A 5 4.79 13.15 6.42
CA LYS A 5 5.07 13.47 5.01
C LYS A 5 3.78 13.63 4.25
N LEU A 6 3.73 14.67 3.42
CA LEU A 6 2.64 14.84 2.46
C LEU A 6 2.72 13.72 1.42
N THR A 7 1.64 12.97 1.29
CA THR A 7 1.61 11.66 0.65
C THR A 7 0.68 11.67 -0.54
N GLY A 8 1.19 11.25 -1.70
CA GLY A 8 0.39 10.87 -2.84
C GLY A 8 0.01 9.40 -2.75
N VAL A 9 -1.22 9.04 -3.10
CA VAL A 9 -1.66 7.64 -3.14
C VAL A 9 -2.08 7.29 -4.54
N PHE A 10 -1.58 6.17 -5.08
CA PHE A 10 -2.00 5.62 -6.36
C PHE A 10 -2.63 4.25 -6.15
N PHE A 11 -3.80 4.04 -6.75
CA PHE A 11 -4.44 2.73 -6.81
C PHE A 11 -4.16 2.05 -8.15
N SER A 12 -3.47 0.92 -8.11
CA SER A 12 -3.29 0.03 -9.27
C SER A 12 -4.57 -0.77 -9.49
N ASP A 13 -5.02 -0.89 -10.74
CA ASP A 13 -6.16 -1.74 -11.08
C ASP A 13 -5.88 -3.21 -10.80
N SER A 14 -6.93 -3.92 -10.41
CA SER A 14 -6.91 -5.39 -10.39
C SER A 14 -7.17 -5.89 -11.81
N VAL A 15 -6.18 -6.56 -12.40
CA VAL A 15 -6.20 -7.03 -13.80
C VAL A 15 -7.24 -8.15 -14.04
N ASN A 16 -7.89 -8.67 -12.99
CA ASN A 16 -8.52 -9.99 -13.03
C ASN A 16 -10.03 -10.04 -13.25
N GLY A 17 -10.74 -8.94 -13.51
CA GLY A 17 -12.17 -8.98 -13.87
C GLY A 17 -13.07 -9.70 -12.85
N GLN A 18 -12.61 -9.85 -11.60
CA GLN A 18 -13.36 -10.48 -10.53
C GLN A 18 -14.44 -9.51 -10.05
N SER A 19 -15.63 -10.02 -9.79
CA SER A 19 -16.77 -9.21 -9.33
C SER A 19 -16.76 -8.96 -7.82
N ASP A 20 -15.91 -9.65 -7.07
CA ASP A 20 -15.82 -9.59 -5.60
C ASP A 20 -14.39 -9.23 -5.20
N VAL A 21 -13.97 -8.02 -5.57
CA VAL A 21 -12.68 -7.43 -5.20
C VAL A 21 -12.91 -6.30 -4.20
N VAL A 22 -11.87 -5.95 -3.47
CA VAL A 22 -11.82 -4.78 -2.56
C VAL A 22 -12.42 -3.53 -3.22
N ASP A 23 -13.30 -2.82 -2.52
CA ASP A 23 -13.88 -1.56 -3.02
C ASP A 23 -12.86 -0.42 -2.94
N ILE A 24 -12.13 -0.22 -4.03
CA ILE A 24 -11.12 0.85 -4.16
C ILE A 24 -11.75 2.24 -3.96
N SER A 25 -13.01 2.45 -4.39
CA SER A 25 -13.68 3.74 -4.26
C SER A 25 -13.96 4.07 -2.79
N GLU A 26 -14.35 3.06 -2.03
CA GLU A 26 -14.55 3.19 -0.59
C GLU A 26 -13.22 3.42 0.15
N VAL A 27 -12.17 2.68 -0.22
CA VAL A 27 -10.82 2.89 0.34
C VAL A 27 -10.33 4.33 0.06
N ALA A 28 -10.44 4.79 -1.19
CA ALA A 28 -10.07 6.15 -1.60
C ALA A 28 -10.83 7.22 -0.81
N THR A 29 -12.15 7.04 -0.64
CA THR A 29 -13.00 7.95 0.14
C THR A 29 -12.57 8.02 1.61
N TYR A 30 -12.18 6.89 2.19
CA TYR A 30 -11.68 6.82 3.56
C TYR A 30 -10.34 7.56 3.71
N ILE A 31 -9.34 7.25 2.87
CA ILE A 31 -8.00 7.82 3.01
C ILE A 31 -7.95 9.31 2.68
N LYS A 32 -8.87 9.83 1.86
CA LYS A 32 -8.99 11.27 1.57
C LYS A 32 -9.25 12.12 2.83
N ARG A 33 -9.75 11.50 3.91
CA ARG A 33 -9.98 12.16 5.20
C ARG A 33 -8.69 12.29 6.03
N ILE A 34 -7.61 11.61 5.64
CA ILE A 34 -6.32 11.64 6.33
C ILE A 34 -5.57 12.92 5.89
N PRO A 35 -5.20 13.84 6.82
CA PRO A 35 -4.57 15.12 6.47
C PRO A 35 -3.25 15.01 5.71
N GLU A 36 -2.54 13.89 5.86
CA GLU A 36 -1.29 13.58 5.17
C GLU A 36 -1.50 13.23 3.70
N VAL A 37 -2.71 12.83 3.28
CA VAL A 37 -3.01 12.50 1.90
C VAL A 37 -3.30 13.78 1.13
N ALA A 38 -2.40 14.11 0.20
CA ALA A 38 -2.52 15.29 -0.63
C ALA A 38 -3.38 15.05 -1.88
N GLU A 39 -3.17 13.91 -2.52
CA GLU A 39 -3.75 13.63 -3.83
C GLU A 39 -3.89 12.11 -4.02
N ILE A 40 -4.93 11.70 -4.74
CA ILE A 40 -5.24 10.30 -5.02
C ILE A 40 -5.31 10.14 -6.53
N TRP A 41 -4.54 9.20 -7.06
CA TRP A 41 -4.57 8.82 -8.47
C TRP A 41 -5.10 7.40 -8.63
N HIS A 42 -5.85 7.20 -9.70
CA HIS A 42 -6.20 5.89 -10.22
C HIS A 42 -5.35 5.58 -11.46
N SER A 43 -5.31 4.32 -11.85
CA SER A 43 -4.70 3.86 -13.11
C SER A 43 -5.10 4.69 -14.33
N SER A 44 -6.37 5.10 -14.40
CA SER A 44 -6.95 5.91 -15.48
C SER A 44 -6.41 7.34 -15.52
N ASP A 45 -5.91 7.85 -14.40
CA ASP A 45 -5.47 9.24 -14.26
C ASP A 45 -4.01 9.42 -14.69
N ILE A 46 -3.24 8.33 -14.74
CA ILE A 46 -1.80 8.36 -15.01
C ILE A 46 -1.49 7.73 -16.36
N GLN A 47 -0.87 8.54 -17.22
CA GLN A 47 -0.18 8.06 -18.40
C GLN A 47 1.27 7.76 -18.04
N PHE A 48 1.63 6.49 -17.89
CA PHE A 48 2.97 6.06 -17.51
C PHE A 48 4.09 6.45 -18.50
N SER A 49 3.74 6.92 -19.69
CA SER A 49 4.66 7.51 -20.66
C SER A 49 5.07 8.95 -20.31
N ASP A 50 4.25 9.69 -19.56
CA ASP A 50 4.45 11.12 -19.27
C ASP A 50 4.97 11.33 -17.84
N THR A 51 6.25 10.99 -17.65
CA THR A 51 6.93 11.16 -16.36
C THR A 51 7.05 12.64 -15.96
N GLU A 52 7.13 13.55 -16.93
CA GLU A 52 7.36 14.98 -16.69
C GLU A 52 6.14 15.66 -16.10
N LYS A 53 4.94 15.36 -16.62
CA LYS A 53 3.68 15.87 -16.09
C LYS A 53 3.48 15.46 -14.62
N ILE A 54 3.63 14.18 -14.31
CA ILE A 54 3.47 13.68 -12.93
C ILE A 54 4.54 14.27 -12.01
N ALA A 55 5.78 14.44 -12.49
CA ALA A 55 6.83 15.10 -11.73
C ALA A 55 6.50 16.58 -11.44
N ALA A 56 5.89 17.29 -12.38
CA ALA A 56 5.46 18.67 -12.21
C ALA A 56 4.34 18.77 -11.16
N GLU A 57 3.34 17.88 -11.21
CA GLU A 57 2.27 17.80 -10.21
C GLU A 57 2.82 17.52 -8.80
N ILE A 58 3.71 16.52 -8.66
CA ILE A 58 4.36 16.19 -7.39
C ILE A 58 5.14 17.37 -6.82
N LYS A 59 5.85 18.14 -7.66
CA LYS A 59 6.57 19.35 -7.24
C LYS A 59 5.61 20.46 -6.79
N ALA A 60 4.52 20.68 -7.53
CA ALA A 60 3.54 21.72 -7.23
C ALA A 60 2.85 21.46 -5.88
N ILE A 61 2.44 20.21 -5.64
CA ILE A 61 1.75 19.78 -4.43
C ILE A 61 2.75 19.57 -3.26
N LYS A 62 4.06 19.49 -3.56
CA LYS A 62 5.15 19.22 -2.61
C LYS A 62 5.05 17.85 -1.95
N ILE A 63 4.65 16.85 -2.72
CA ILE A 63 4.56 15.46 -2.24
C ILE A 63 5.97 14.95 -1.88
N LYS A 64 6.03 14.29 -0.72
CA LYS A 64 7.26 13.76 -0.11
C LYS A 64 7.25 12.24 0.05
N ARG A 65 6.08 11.62 -0.02
CA ARG A 65 5.90 10.17 0.02
C ARG A 65 4.91 9.75 -1.05
N PHE A 66 5.12 8.58 -1.62
CA PHE A 66 4.18 7.99 -2.56
C PHE A 66 3.79 6.60 -2.08
N VAL A 67 2.49 6.31 -2.01
CA VAL A 67 1.96 4.99 -1.67
C VAL A 67 1.33 4.40 -2.92
N VAL A 68 1.81 3.22 -3.34
CA VAL A 68 1.27 2.46 -4.46
C VAL A 68 0.46 1.32 -3.86
N ALA A 69 -0.86 1.35 -4.00
CA ALA A 69 -1.80 0.44 -3.37
C ALA A 69 -2.55 -0.41 -4.42
N GLY A 70 -2.76 -1.69 -4.12
CA GLY A 70 -3.57 -2.59 -4.95
C GLY A 70 -3.15 -4.05 -4.84
N ASP A 71 -3.58 -4.88 -5.78
CA ASP A 71 -3.28 -6.31 -5.80
C ASP A 71 -1.78 -6.58 -6.09
N MET A 72 -1.23 -5.91 -7.11
CA MET A 72 0.16 -6.08 -7.55
C MET A 72 0.91 -4.74 -7.70
N PRO A 73 1.07 -3.95 -6.64
CA PRO A 73 1.61 -2.58 -6.72
C PRO A 73 3.11 -2.52 -7.09
N GLY A 74 3.78 -3.67 -7.15
CA GLY A 74 5.20 -3.75 -7.52
C GLY A 74 5.49 -3.36 -8.98
N PHE A 75 4.51 -3.47 -9.89
CA PHE A 75 4.71 -3.16 -11.31
C PHE A 75 4.94 -1.66 -11.54
N GLU A 76 4.16 -0.81 -10.88
CA GLU A 76 4.17 0.64 -11.03
C GLU A 76 5.24 1.29 -10.16
N LYS A 77 5.81 0.56 -9.19
CA LYS A 77 6.86 1.07 -8.29
C LYS A 77 8.00 1.74 -9.05
N ARG A 78 8.50 1.10 -10.12
CA ARG A 78 9.65 1.62 -10.88
C ARG A 78 9.38 2.99 -11.49
N PHE A 79 8.14 3.21 -11.93
CA PHE A 79 7.71 4.51 -12.46
C PHE A 79 7.76 5.58 -11.38
N PHE A 80 7.11 5.35 -10.24
CA PHE A 80 7.08 6.34 -9.15
C PHE A 80 8.45 6.58 -8.52
N VAL A 81 9.31 5.56 -8.43
CA VAL A 81 10.71 5.74 -8.02
C VAL A 81 11.44 6.69 -8.97
N LYS A 82 11.28 6.51 -10.30
CA LYS A 82 11.89 7.41 -11.30
C LYS A 82 11.37 8.84 -11.17
N VAL A 83 10.07 9.01 -10.94
CA VAL A 83 9.45 10.33 -10.72
C VAL A 83 9.94 10.98 -9.41
N MET A 84 10.08 10.21 -8.32
CA MET A 84 10.59 10.74 -7.06
C MET A 84 12.05 11.21 -7.19
N VAL A 85 12.88 10.44 -7.90
CA VAL A 85 14.28 10.85 -8.19
C VAL A 85 14.33 12.11 -9.06
N SER A 86 13.52 12.22 -10.12
CA SER A 86 13.50 13.41 -10.98
C SER A 86 12.97 14.68 -10.29
N THR A 87 12.24 14.49 -9.19
CA THR A 87 11.76 15.58 -8.33
C THR A 87 12.70 15.92 -7.18
N GLY A 88 13.83 15.20 -7.04
CA GLY A 88 14.80 15.40 -5.95
C GLY A 88 14.31 14.88 -4.60
N ASN A 89 13.27 14.04 -4.59
CA ASN A 89 12.79 13.36 -3.41
C ASN A 89 13.49 12.00 -3.23
N ASN A 90 13.31 11.38 -2.06
CA ASN A 90 13.92 10.11 -1.75
C ASN A 90 13.16 8.94 -2.43
N PRO A 91 13.82 8.08 -3.22
CA PRO A 91 13.18 6.91 -3.82
C PRO A 91 12.64 5.90 -2.79
N GLU A 92 13.22 5.84 -1.59
CA GLU A 92 12.76 4.97 -0.50
C GLU A 92 11.42 5.42 0.11
N ASP A 93 10.96 6.63 -0.21
CA ASP A 93 9.63 7.11 0.17
C ASP A 93 8.53 6.65 -0.80
N VAL A 94 8.82 5.70 -1.71
CA VAL A 94 7.81 4.96 -2.48
C VAL A 94 7.47 3.66 -1.76
N ILE A 95 6.33 3.66 -1.08
CA ILE A 95 5.83 2.56 -0.24
C ILE A 95 4.83 1.73 -1.03
N LEU A 96 4.91 0.41 -0.91
CA LEU A 96 3.93 -0.51 -1.47
C LEU A 96 2.90 -0.88 -0.40
N ALA A 97 1.63 -0.90 -0.80
CA ALA A 97 0.50 -1.33 0.00
C ALA A 97 -0.21 -2.45 -0.76
N SER A 98 0.31 -3.67 -0.64
CA SER A 98 -0.22 -4.84 -1.34
C SER A 98 -1.41 -5.42 -0.59
N PHE A 99 -2.59 -5.39 -1.20
CA PHE A 99 -3.80 -5.96 -0.61
C PHE A 99 -3.69 -7.47 -0.50
N ARG A 100 -3.19 -8.11 -1.56
CA ARG A 100 -3.04 -9.57 -1.61
C ARG A 100 -2.01 -10.12 -0.63
N GLU A 101 -0.88 -9.43 -0.44
CA GLU A 101 0.13 -9.87 0.54
C GLU A 101 -0.40 -9.82 1.97
N HIS A 102 -1.33 -8.90 2.26
CA HIS A 102 -1.98 -8.76 3.56
C HIS A 102 -3.36 -9.44 3.63
N GLY A 103 -3.70 -10.26 2.63
CA GLY A 103 -4.92 -11.06 2.60
C GLY A 103 -6.22 -10.25 2.49
N ALA A 104 -6.17 -9.04 1.94
CA ALA A 104 -7.36 -8.30 1.51
C ALA A 104 -7.63 -8.61 0.03
N ILE A 105 -8.54 -9.54 -0.23
CA ILE A 105 -8.75 -10.06 -1.60
C ILE A 105 -10.17 -9.75 -2.06
N THR A 106 -11.14 -9.80 -1.16
CA THR A 106 -12.57 -9.70 -1.46
C THR A 106 -13.15 -8.35 -1.06
N ASN A 107 -14.38 -8.07 -1.48
CA ASN A 107 -15.08 -6.85 -1.05
C ASN A 107 -15.27 -6.80 0.48
N ALA A 108 -15.45 -7.96 1.13
CA ALA A 108 -15.56 -8.07 2.58
C ALA A 108 -14.28 -7.61 3.32
N ASP A 109 -13.14 -7.59 2.63
CA ASP A 109 -11.85 -7.17 3.18
C ASP A 109 -11.59 -5.65 3.02
N THR A 110 -12.57 -4.87 2.58
CA THR A 110 -12.40 -3.43 2.33
C THR A 110 -11.92 -2.65 3.56
N GLU A 111 -12.39 -3.00 4.76
CA GLU A 111 -11.88 -2.42 6.01
C GLU A 111 -10.38 -2.73 6.25
N ARG A 112 -9.96 -3.95 5.91
CA ARG A 112 -8.55 -4.33 5.98
C ARG A 112 -7.73 -3.54 4.96
N ALA A 113 -8.22 -3.37 3.74
CA ALA A 113 -7.58 -2.55 2.72
C ALA A 113 -7.41 -1.09 3.18
N LYS A 114 -8.43 -0.49 3.81
CA LYS A 114 -8.32 0.83 4.44
C LYS A 114 -7.19 0.90 5.46
N ALA A 115 -7.08 -0.11 6.33
CA ALA A 115 -6.03 -0.18 7.34
C ALA A 115 -4.63 -0.34 6.71
N ILE A 116 -4.48 -1.18 5.68
CA ILE A 116 -3.22 -1.35 4.95
C ILE A 116 -2.74 -0.03 4.36
N VAL A 117 -3.61 0.69 3.63
CA VAL A 117 -3.24 1.96 3.00
C VAL A 117 -2.99 3.03 4.05
N ALA A 118 -3.79 3.11 5.11
CA ALA A 118 -3.57 4.06 6.20
C ALA A 118 -2.22 3.83 6.89
N CYS A 119 -1.86 2.58 7.16
CA CYS A 119 -0.55 2.23 7.72
C CYS A 119 0.59 2.70 6.80
N ALA A 120 0.47 2.47 5.49
CA ALA A 120 1.46 2.95 4.51
C ALA A 120 1.56 4.50 4.49
N VAL A 121 0.43 5.21 4.57
CA VAL A 121 0.40 6.68 4.64
C VAL A 121 1.08 7.18 5.92
N TYR A 122 0.77 6.59 7.08
CA TYR A 122 1.43 6.93 8.35
C TYR A 122 2.88 6.45 8.43
N GLY A 123 3.30 5.58 7.51
CA GLY A 123 4.64 4.99 7.49
C GLY A 123 4.87 3.98 8.60
N VAL A 124 3.79 3.35 9.09
CA VAL A 124 3.78 2.29 10.09
C VAL A 124 3.67 0.94 9.39
N PRO A 125 4.48 -0.08 9.72
CA PRO A 125 4.31 -1.42 9.18
C PRO A 125 2.95 -2.00 9.56
N PHE A 126 2.23 -2.55 8.59
CA PHE A 126 0.89 -3.08 8.82
C PHE A 126 0.90 -4.20 9.87
N GLU A 127 1.92 -5.07 9.86
CA GLU A 127 2.05 -6.22 10.77
C GLU A 127 2.17 -5.80 12.24
N VAL A 128 2.71 -4.60 12.48
CA VAL A 128 2.88 -4.04 13.83
C VAL A 128 1.59 -3.35 14.28
N ALA A 129 0.82 -2.78 13.34
CA ALA A 129 -0.46 -2.15 13.60
C ALA A 129 -1.60 -3.16 13.73
N SER A 130 -1.51 -4.30 13.04
CA SER A 130 -2.41 -5.44 13.13
C SER A 130 -2.02 -6.34 14.30
N LEU A 131 -2.02 -5.82 15.52
CA LEU A 131 -2.04 -6.72 16.68
C LEU A 131 -3.38 -7.47 16.63
N PRO A 132 -3.38 -8.82 16.61
CA PRO A 132 -4.63 -9.57 16.56
C PRO A 132 -5.46 -9.25 17.80
N GLU A 133 -6.79 -9.18 17.66
CA GLU A 133 -7.69 -9.40 18.80
C GLU A 133 -7.27 -10.71 19.48
N GLU A 134 -7.33 -10.76 20.81
CA GLU A 134 -6.99 -11.95 21.58
C GLU A 134 -7.84 -13.14 21.14
N THR A 135 -7.35 -13.89 20.16
CA THR A 135 -7.92 -15.18 19.82
C THR A 135 -7.47 -16.15 20.90
N THR A 136 -8.41 -16.67 21.69
CA THR A 136 -8.17 -17.78 22.61
C THR A 136 -7.54 -18.95 21.84
N VAL A 137 -6.24 -19.11 21.98
CA VAL A 137 -5.49 -20.23 21.40
C VAL A 137 -5.90 -21.50 22.13
N HIS A 138 -6.53 -22.44 21.42
CA HIS A 138 -6.70 -23.80 21.92
C HIS A 138 -5.36 -24.53 21.94
N THR A 139 -5.05 -25.17 23.07
CA THR A 139 -3.76 -25.83 23.39
C THR A 139 -3.61 -27.18 22.69
N GLU A 140 -3.65 -27.21 21.36
CA GLU A 140 -3.25 -28.41 20.60
C GLU A 140 -2.10 -28.04 19.66
N THR A 141 -0.88 -28.18 20.19
CA THR A 141 0.36 -27.97 19.45
C THR A 141 0.62 -29.14 18.51
N MET A 142 0.70 -28.87 17.21
CA MET A 142 1.22 -29.82 16.21
C MET A 142 2.75 -29.63 16.08
N VAL A 143 3.52 -30.68 16.33
CA VAL A 143 4.98 -30.68 16.17
C VAL A 143 5.34 -31.11 14.74
N ILE A 144 6.10 -30.29 14.01
CA ILE A 144 6.78 -30.67 12.77
C ILE A 144 8.29 -30.61 13.03
N GLY A 145 8.95 -31.78 13.04
CA GLY A 145 10.41 -31.94 13.01
C GLY A 145 10.96 -33.00 13.95
N VAL A 146 11.34 -34.17 13.42
CA VAL A 146 12.31 -35.08 14.04
C VAL A 146 13.53 -35.15 13.13
N VAL A 147 14.68 -34.74 13.66
CA VAL A 147 15.99 -35.24 13.24
C VAL A 147 16.85 -35.35 14.50
N LEU A 148 17.19 -36.58 14.91
CA LEU A 148 18.24 -36.85 15.88
C LEU A 148 19.56 -37.11 15.13
N PRO A 149 20.68 -36.50 15.53
CA PRO A 149 21.99 -36.86 15.00
C PRO A 149 22.40 -38.23 15.57
N VAL A 150 22.75 -39.16 14.69
CA VAL A 150 23.43 -40.41 15.06
C VAL A 150 24.92 -40.09 15.23
N SER A 151 25.49 -40.50 16.36
CA SER A 151 26.90 -40.31 16.73
C SER A 151 27.87 -41.07 15.83
#